data_AF-A0A1M4TDC1-F1
#
_entry.id   AF-A0A1M4TDC1-F1
#
_cell.length_a   1.000
_cell.length_b   1.000
_cell.length_c   1.000
_cell.angle_alpha   90.00
_cell.angle_beta   90.00
_cell.angle_gamma   90.00
#
_symmetry.space_group_name_H-M   'P 1'
#
loop_
_entity.id
_entity.type
_entity.pdbx_description
1 polymer ?
#
loop_
_entity_poly.entity_id
_entity_poly.type
_entity_poly.pdbx_seq_one_letter_code
_entity_poly.pdbx_strand_id
1 'polypeptide(L)'
;MLKQKLPLRGMASISYSFKRGNEAILETNTYHEPIRCNGKYLVRENNNMFELSYNDKEDNCTSSGVFYIKKEGAKYYIKGIGSEATIQEWLELEKG
;
A
#
# COMPACT_ATOMS: atom_id res chain seq x y z
N MET A 1 -12.92 0.33 -4.58
CA MET A 1 -11.47 0.58 -4.58
C MET A 1 -11.03 0.75 -3.13
N LEU A 2 -9.83 0.32 -2.71
CA LEU A 2 -9.37 0.57 -1.33
C LEU A 2 -8.38 1.74 -1.32
N LYS A 3 -8.59 2.70 -0.43
CA LYS A 3 -7.76 3.92 -0.32
C LYS A 3 -7.10 4.04 1.04
N GLN A 4 -5.84 4.46 1.05
CA GLN A 4 -5.14 4.92 2.26
C GLN A 4 -4.67 6.35 2.05
N LYS A 5 -4.83 7.22 3.04
CA LYS A 5 -4.28 8.58 3.02
C LYS A 5 -3.36 8.79 4.21
N LEU A 6 -2.11 9.17 3.95
CA LEU A 6 -1.09 9.43 4.97
C LEU A 6 -0.69 10.90 4.95
N PRO A 7 -1.01 11.68 6.00
CA PRO A 7 -0.44 13.01 6.19
C PRO A 7 0.90 12.89 6.94
N LEU A 8 2.02 13.12 6.27
CA LEU A 8 3.32 13.27 6.94
C LEU A 8 3.39 14.70 7.51
N ARG A 9 3.80 14.85 8.78
CA ARG A 9 3.82 16.14 9.50
C ARG A 9 4.70 17.14 8.74
N GLY A 10 4.11 18.02 7.93
CA GLY A 10 4.82 19.12 7.28
C GLY A 10 4.43 19.37 5.83
N MET A 11 4.71 18.46 4.88
CA MET A 11 4.75 18.85 3.45
C MET A 11 4.47 17.75 2.42
N ALA A 12 3.98 16.56 2.82
CA ALA A 12 3.69 15.49 1.87
C ALA A 12 2.40 14.74 2.24
N SER A 13 1.62 14.38 1.22
CA SER A 13 0.49 13.48 1.35
C SER A 13 0.67 12.34 0.37
N ILE A 14 0.51 11.11 0.84
CA ILE A 14 0.53 9.94 -0.04
C ILE A 14 -0.85 9.31 0.01
N SER A 15 -1.44 9.09 -1.16
CA SER A 15 -2.66 8.31 -1.28
C SER A 15 -2.40 7.04 -2.08
N TYR A 16 -2.72 5.89 -1.52
CA TYR A 16 -2.61 4.58 -2.19
C TYR A 16 -3.99 4.12 -2.65
N SER A 17 -4.08 3.60 -3.88
CA SER A 17 -5.27 2.97 -4.42
C SER A 17 -4.98 1.53 -4.80
N PHE A 18 -5.81 0.59 -4.32
CA PHE A 18 -5.74 -0.81 -4.70
C PHE A 18 -7.01 -1.25 -5.43
N LYS A 19 -6.80 -1.88 -6.59
CA LYS A 19 -7.85 -2.59 -7.34
C LYS A 19 -7.63 -4.10 -7.22
N ARG A 20 -8.62 -4.81 -6.66
CA ARG A 20 -8.58 -6.27 -6.51
C ARG A 20 -8.97 -6.97 -7.83
N GLY A 21 -8.07 -7.79 -8.36
CA GLY A 21 -8.28 -8.75 -9.47
C GLY A 21 -7.43 -10.01 -9.22
N ASN A 22 -6.97 -10.70 -10.29
CA ASN A 22 -5.93 -11.75 -10.16
C ASN A 22 -4.58 -11.17 -9.69
N GLU A 23 -4.38 -9.86 -9.87
CA GLU A 23 -3.25 -9.07 -9.41
C GLU A 23 -3.79 -7.84 -8.65
N ALA A 24 -2.99 -7.23 -7.79
CA ALA A 24 -3.29 -5.91 -7.23
C ALA A 24 -2.49 -4.85 -7.99
N ILE A 25 -3.14 -3.75 -8.35
CA ILE A 25 -2.46 -2.59 -8.95
C ILE A 25 -2.42 -1.50 -7.89
N LEU A 26 -1.21 -0.99 -7.62
CA LEU A 26 -0.99 0.16 -6.77
C LEU A 26 -0.80 1.41 -7.61
N GLU A 27 -1.54 2.43 -7.25
CA GLU A 27 -1.36 3.78 -7.76
C GLU A 27 -1.17 4.74 -6.58
N THR A 28 -0.15 5.58 -6.66
CA THR A 28 0.15 6.63 -5.69
C THR A 28 -0.14 8.01 -6.26
N ASN A 29 -0.74 8.84 -5.43
CA ASN A 29 -0.71 10.30 -5.63
C ASN A 29 0.09 10.90 -4.47
N THR A 30 1.23 11.50 -4.80
CA THR A 30 2.17 12.05 -3.82
C THR A 30 2.64 13.45 -4.20
N TYR A 31 2.88 14.27 -3.18
CA TYR A 31 3.53 15.57 -3.28
C TYR A 31 4.93 15.43 -2.65
N HIS A 32 5.97 15.66 -3.45
CA HIS A 32 7.42 15.57 -3.12
C HIS A 32 8.05 14.19 -2.86
N GLU A 33 7.32 13.07 -2.86
CA GLU A 33 7.97 11.75 -2.68
C GLU A 33 8.60 11.21 -3.98
N PRO A 34 9.90 10.82 -3.95
CA PRO A 34 10.66 10.38 -5.12
C PRO A 34 10.43 8.90 -5.49
N ILE A 35 10.13 8.03 -4.52
CA ILE A 35 9.89 6.60 -4.75
C ILE A 35 8.40 6.32 -4.57
N ARG A 36 7.77 5.71 -5.58
CA ARG A 36 6.30 5.57 -5.65
C ARG A 36 5.85 4.12 -5.68
N CYS A 37 6.68 3.23 -6.23
CA CYS A 37 6.36 1.82 -6.44
C CYS A 37 4.98 1.62 -7.10
N ASN A 38 4.70 2.42 -8.11
CA ASN A 38 3.47 2.26 -8.87
C ASN A 38 3.58 1.00 -9.75
N GLY A 39 2.48 0.27 -9.89
CA GLY A 39 2.43 -0.89 -10.77
C GLY A 39 1.80 -2.12 -10.13
N LYS A 40 2.20 -3.29 -10.63
CA LYS A 40 1.62 -4.58 -10.26
C LYS A 40 2.22 -5.17 -8.99
N TYR A 41 1.35 -5.81 -8.22
CA TYR A 41 1.66 -6.52 -7.01
C TYR A 41 1.09 -7.94 -7.08
N LEU A 42 1.91 -8.92 -6.72
CA LEU A 42 1.46 -10.28 -6.46
C LEU A 42 0.69 -10.30 -5.15
N VAL A 43 -0.47 -10.95 -5.16
CA VAL A 43 -1.32 -11.08 -3.97
C VAL A 43 -1.25 -12.52 -3.46
N ARG A 44 -0.86 -12.69 -2.21
CA ARG A 44 -0.92 -13.97 -1.49
C ARG A 44 -1.89 -13.84 -0.33
N GLU A 45 -2.85 -14.75 -0.25
CA GLU A 45 -3.82 -14.79 0.85
C GLU A 45 -3.42 -15.89 1.85
N ASN A 46 -3.29 -15.53 3.13
CA ASN A 46 -3.02 -16.46 4.21
C ASN A 46 -3.75 -15.98 5.48
N ASN A 47 -4.59 -16.83 6.08
CA ASN A 47 -5.26 -16.56 7.37
C ASN A 47 -5.93 -15.17 7.47
N ASN A 48 -6.80 -14.81 6.51
CA ASN A 48 -7.49 -13.49 6.41
C ASN A 48 -6.55 -12.27 6.24
N MET A 49 -5.29 -12.51 5.89
CA MET A 49 -4.31 -11.50 5.55
C MET A 49 -3.86 -11.66 4.10
N PHE A 50 -3.82 -10.54 3.39
CA PHE A 50 -3.23 -10.43 2.06
C PHE A 50 -1.83 -9.87 2.20
N GLU A 51 -0.85 -10.56 1.64
CA GLU A 51 0.50 -10.05 1.41
C GLU A 51 0.59 -9.61 -0.05
N LEU A 52 0.98 -8.37 -0.26
CA LEU A 52 1.17 -7.77 -1.58
C LEU A 52 2.66 -7.50 -1.75
N SER A 53 3.27 -8.10 -2.77
CA SER A 53 4.69 -7.90 -3.09
C SER A 53 4.83 -7.30 -4.48
N TYR A 54 5.64 -6.25 -4.61
CA TYR A 54 5.90 -5.59 -5.89
C TYR A 54 6.41 -6.59 -6.94
N ASN A 55 5.81 -6.54 -8.13
CA ASN A 55 6.10 -7.44 -9.25
C ASN A 55 5.99 -6.69 -10.58
N ASP A 56 6.62 -5.52 -10.65
CA ASP A 56 6.66 -4.70 -11.85
C ASP A 56 8.08 -4.10 -12.00
N LYS A 57 8.26 -3.10 -12.87
CA LYS A 57 9.58 -2.71 -13.40
C LYS A 57 10.25 -1.52 -12.70
N GLU A 58 9.65 -0.89 -11.69
CA GLU A 58 10.25 0.24 -10.96
C GLU A 58 11.39 -0.27 -10.07
N ASP A 59 12.61 0.16 -10.40
CA ASP A 59 13.81 -0.16 -9.64
C ASP A 59 13.68 0.35 -8.18
N ASN A 60 14.28 -0.38 -7.25
CA ASN A 60 14.22 -0.15 -5.79
C ASN A 60 12.90 -0.52 -5.09
N CYS A 61 11.91 -1.08 -5.81
CA CYS A 61 10.63 -1.50 -5.23
C CYS A 61 10.54 -2.98 -4.83
N THR A 62 11.46 -3.83 -5.29
CA THR A 62 11.43 -5.28 -5.02
C THR A 62 11.61 -5.65 -3.54
N SER A 63 12.41 -4.89 -2.79
CA SER A 63 12.65 -5.12 -1.35
C SER A 63 11.79 -4.23 -0.44
N SER A 64 11.21 -3.17 -1.00
CA SER A 64 10.53 -2.09 -0.26
C SER A 64 9.02 -2.07 -0.51
N GLY A 65 8.54 -2.65 -1.62
CA GLY A 65 7.12 -2.70 -1.98
C GLY A 65 6.39 -3.91 -1.41
N VAL A 66 6.45 -4.11 -0.08
CA VAL A 66 5.63 -5.13 0.60
C VAL A 66 4.55 -4.45 1.43
N PHE A 67 3.30 -4.82 1.17
CA PHE A 67 2.14 -4.39 1.96
C PHE A 67 1.42 -5.60 2.53
N TYR A 68 0.89 -5.46 3.74
CA TYR A 68 0.00 -6.41 4.36
C TYR A 68 -1.37 -5.76 4.49
N ILE A 69 -2.42 -6.45 4.07
CA ILE A 69 -3.80 -6.02 4.25
C ILE A 69 -4.53 -7.10 5.06
N LYS A 70 -5.03 -6.77 6.25
CA LYS A 70 -5.89 -7.69 7.01
C LYS A 70 -7.34 -7.23 6.97
N LYS A 71 -8.25 -8.19 7.07
CA LYS A 71 -9.68 -7.92 7.23
C LYS A 71 -10.08 -8.24 8.68
N GLU A 72 -10.67 -7.27 9.36
CA GLU A 72 -11.26 -7.47 10.69
C GLU A 72 -12.74 -7.04 10.62
N GLY A 73 -13.64 -8.02 10.66
CA GLY A 73 -15.07 -7.80 10.45
C GLY A 73 -15.36 -7.20 9.06
N ALA A 74 -15.95 -6.01 9.04
CA ALA A 74 -16.28 -5.29 7.80
C ALA A 74 -15.16 -4.33 7.33
N LYS A 75 -14.10 -4.18 8.12
CA LYS A 75 -13.05 -3.19 7.89
C LYS A 75 -11.80 -3.85 7.33
N TYR A 76 -11.04 -3.07 6.56
CA TYR A 76 -9.74 -3.46 6.05
C TYR A 76 -8.67 -2.58 6.66
N TYR A 77 -7.52 -3.16 6.96
CA TYR A 77 -6.39 -2.45 7.52
C TYR A 77 -5.15 -2.77 6.71
N ILE A 78 -4.27 -1.80 6.52
CA ILE A 78 -3.03 -1.95 5.76
C ILE A 78 -1.80 -1.60 6.61
N LYS A 79 -0.68 -2.26 6.34
CA LYS A 79 0.65 -2.02 6.90
C LYS A 79 1.69 -2.15 5.78
N GLY A 80 2.63 -1.22 5.64
CA GLY A 80 3.59 -1.19 4.51
C GLY A 80 4.37 0.13 4.39
N ILE A 81 5.10 0.34 3.31
CA ILE A 81 6.09 1.44 3.21
C ILE A 81 5.47 2.82 2.91
N GLY A 82 5.98 3.81 3.66
CA GLY A 82 6.12 5.23 3.29
C GLY A 82 7.50 5.69 3.76
N SER A 83 8.15 6.57 3.00
CA SER A 83 9.46 7.16 3.34
C SER A 83 9.38 7.93 4.66
N GLU A 84 10.49 7.91 5.41
CA GLU A 84 10.64 8.43 6.77
C GLU A 84 9.69 7.80 7.81
N ALA A 85 10.22 6.83 8.54
CA ALA A 85 9.60 6.18 9.69
C ALA A 85 8.39 5.26 9.35
N THR A 86 8.67 3.95 9.35
CA THR A 86 7.92 2.98 10.17
C THR A 86 6.41 3.18 10.25
N ILE A 87 5.66 2.88 9.19
CA ILE A 87 4.27 2.47 9.43
C ILE A 87 4.34 1.00 9.87
N GLN A 88 4.79 0.80 11.12
CA GLN A 88 4.62 -0.49 11.81
C GLN A 88 3.17 -0.70 12.26
N GLU A 89 2.35 0.34 12.17
CA GLU A 89 0.97 0.37 12.61
C GLU A 89 0.01 -0.10 11.50
N TRP A 90 -1.15 -0.56 11.93
CA TRP A 90 -2.24 -0.91 11.02
C TRP A 90 -3.12 0.32 10.81
N LEU A 91 -3.29 0.72 9.56
CA LEU A 91 -4.12 1.87 9.20
C LEU A 91 -5.39 1.39 8.50
N GLU A 92 -6.53 1.92 8.92
CA GLU A 92 -7.81 1.59 8.30
C GLU A 92 -7.85 2.09 6.85
N LEU A 93 -8.26 1.21 5.94
CA LEU A 93 -8.49 1.54 4.53
C LEU A 93 -9.92 2.06 4.35
N GLU A 94 -10.04 3.18 3.65
CA GLU A 94 -11.33 3.71 3.24
C GLU A 94 -11.81 2.98 1.98
N LYS A 95 -13.10 2.61 1.97
CA LYS A 95 -13.73 2.07 0.77
C LYS A 95 -14.12 3.23 -0.14
N GLY A 96 -13.39 3.39 -1.23
CA GLY A 96 -13.62 4.40 -2.27
C GLY A 96 -14.25 3.83 -3.55
#